data_AF-A0A833GC55-F1
#
_entry.id   AF-A0A833GC55-F1
#
_cell.length_a   1.000
_cell.length_b   1.000
_cell.length_c   1.000
_cell.angle_alpha   90.00
_cell.angle_beta   90.00
_cell.angle_gamma   90.00
#
_symmetry.space_group_name_H-M   'P 1'
#
loop_
_entity.id
_entity.type
_entity.pdbx_description
1 polymer ?
#
loop_
_entity_poly.entity_id
_entity_poly.type
_entity_poly.pdbx_seq_one_letter_code
_entity_poly.pdbx_strand_id
1 'polypeptide(L)'
;MPIETCPIAAKLNELFFSEGAHMGLMWFDDLSEAQGTLAAVWELEQEFYNGGFLQYFQNSSGDRVPVICAILERIGAHAVIPIVQRAIALAGPDIPWADDEKRFYALAALDRESKSALYHLGDEFSESLDDLNLLLFRYLRQHRDAFEAPEEFWTEGGDQ
;
A
#
# COMPACT_ATOMS: atom_id res chain seq x y z
N MET A 1 -10.20 2.96 19.19
CA MET A 1 -8.86 3.04 19.80
C MET A 1 -8.09 4.10 19.03
N PRO A 2 -7.48 5.11 19.66
CA PRO A 2 -6.48 5.87 18.94
C PRO A 2 -5.29 4.92 18.77
N ILE A 3 -5.04 4.49 17.54
CA ILE A 3 -3.80 3.77 17.20
C ILE A 3 -2.68 4.74 17.61
N GLU A 4 -1.83 4.37 18.56
CA GLU A 4 -0.56 5.07 18.75
C GLU A 4 0.14 5.00 17.39
N THR A 5 0.13 6.11 16.64
CA THR A 5 0.59 6.08 15.27
C THR A 5 2.08 5.83 15.30
N CYS A 6 2.50 4.69 14.74
CA CYS A 6 3.90 4.39 14.46
C CYS A 6 4.58 5.66 13.92
N PRO A 7 5.64 6.19 14.57
CA PRO A 7 6.26 7.46 14.15
C PRO A 7 6.69 7.44 12.68
N ILE A 8 7.08 6.26 12.18
CA ILE A 8 7.40 6.07 10.76
C ILE A 8 6.15 6.20 9.87
N ALA A 9 5.01 5.61 10.26
CA ALA A 9 3.75 5.78 9.53
C ALA A 9 3.31 7.25 9.47
N ALA A 10 3.52 8.02 10.54
CA ALA A 10 3.25 9.46 10.54
C ALA A 10 4.16 10.22 9.56
N LYS A 11 5.45 9.87 9.50
CA LYS A 11 6.41 10.45 8.55
C LYS A 11 6.07 10.10 7.10
N LEU A 12 5.69 8.85 6.84
CA LEU A 12 5.26 8.42 5.50
C LEU A 12 3.99 9.14 5.05
N ASN A 13 3.03 9.34 5.95
CA ASN A 13 1.87 10.19 5.70
C ASN A 13 2.28 11.63 5.36
N GLU A 14 3.14 12.24 6.18
CA GLU A 14 3.65 13.60 5.92
C GLU A 14 4.31 13.72 4.55
N LEU A 15 5.19 12.77 4.19
CA LEU A 15 5.87 12.74 2.90
C LEU A 15 4.91 12.53 1.73
N PHE A 16 3.91 11.66 1.89
CA PHE A 16 2.89 11.46 0.86
C PHE A 16 2.08 12.74 0.62
N PHE A 17 1.72 13.48 1.67
CA PHE A 17 0.94 14.70 1.56
C PHE A 17 1.76 15.95 1.19
N SER A 18 3.05 16.04 1.55
CA SER A 18 3.92 17.14 1.10
C SER A 18 4.05 17.16 -0.42
N GLU A 19 4.06 15.97 -1.01
CA GLU A 19 4.04 15.73 -2.44
C GLU A 19 2.62 15.60 -3.01
N GLY A 20 1.58 15.55 -2.15
CA GLY A 20 0.26 14.99 -2.44
C GLY A 20 -0.56 15.71 -3.51
N ALA A 21 -0.34 17.03 -3.67
CA ALA A 21 -0.93 17.75 -4.81
C ALA A 21 -0.28 17.35 -6.14
N HIS A 22 1.01 17.01 -6.14
CA HIS A 22 1.72 16.52 -7.33
C HIS A 22 1.47 15.03 -7.56
N MET A 23 1.60 14.18 -6.53
CA MET A 23 1.38 12.73 -6.68
C MET A 23 -0.08 12.36 -6.96
N GLY A 24 -1.06 13.04 -6.35
CA GLY A 24 -2.48 12.80 -6.62
C GLY A 24 -2.97 13.32 -7.97
N LEU A 25 -2.19 14.17 -8.66
CA LEU A 25 -2.48 14.68 -10.00
C LEU A 25 -1.66 13.96 -11.09
N MET A 26 -0.59 13.27 -10.73
CA MET A 26 0.22 12.47 -11.64
C MET A 26 -0.44 11.12 -11.89
N TRP A 27 -0.34 10.64 -13.12
CA TRP A 27 -0.62 9.24 -13.39
C TRP A 27 0.46 8.41 -12.71
N PHE A 28 0.13 7.19 -12.27
CA PHE A 28 1.11 6.31 -11.65
C PHE A 28 2.36 6.11 -12.52
N ASP A 29 2.18 6.10 -13.85
CA ASP A 29 3.25 5.97 -14.84
C ASP A 29 4.17 7.21 -14.95
N ASP A 30 3.75 8.36 -14.42
CA ASP A 30 4.54 9.60 -14.40
C ASP A 30 5.41 9.72 -13.14
N LEU A 31 5.19 8.84 -12.15
CA LEU A 31 5.96 8.84 -10.90
C LEU A 31 7.35 8.23 -11.11
N SER A 32 8.35 8.77 -10.42
CA SER A 32 9.62 8.05 -10.26
C SER A 32 9.39 6.71 -9.56
N GLU A 33 10.32 5.76 -9.72
CA GLU A 33 10.20 4.44 -9.07
C GLU A 33 9.99 4.55 -7.55
N ALA A 34 10.67 5.50 -6.90
CA ALA A 34 10.55 5.71 -5.47
C ALA A 34 9.19 6.32 -5.07
N GLN A 35 8.70 7.32 -5.81
CA GLN A 35 7.38 7.92 -5.59
C GLN A 35 6.25 6.90 -5.85
N GLY A 36 6.35 6.11 -6.92
CA GLY A 36 5.40 5.03 -7.21
C GLY A 36 5.39 3.96 -6.11
N THR A 37 6.57 3.62 -5.58
CA THR A 37 6.70 2.70 -4.44
C THR A 37 6.05 3.25 -3.18
N LEU A 38 6.30 4.53 -2.82
CA LEU A 38 5.65 5.21 -1.70
C LEU A 38 4.13 5.16 -1.87
N ALA A 39 3.62 5.64 -3.00
CA ALA A 39 2.19 5.74 -3.24
C ALA A 39 1.50 4.36 -3.21
N ALA A 40 2.15 3.29 -3.70
CA ALA A 40 1.52 1.98 -3.80
C ALA A 40 1.37 1.31 -2.44
N VAL A 41 2.42 1.41 -1.61
CA VAL A 41 2.43 0.84 -0.27
C VAL A 41 1.56 1.66 0.68
N TRP A 42 1.60 2.99 0.55
CA TRP A 42 0.73 3.89 1.31
C TRP A 42 -0.76 3.63 1.01
N GLU A 43 -1.16 3.55 -0.26
CA GLU A 43 -2.55 3.25 -0.63
C GLU A 43 -3.00 1.87 -0.13
N LEU A 44 -2.12 0.86 -0.20
CA LEU A 44 -2.41 -0.46 0.36
C LEU A 44 -2.74 -0.36 1.86
N GLU A 45 -1.92 0.35 2.62
CA GLU A 45 -2.13 0.53 4.06
C GLU A 45 -3.43 1.31 4.35
N GLN A 46 -3.65 2.45 3.68
CA GLN A 46 -4.80 3.30 3.95
C GLN A 46 -6.12 2.61 3.60
N GLU A 47 -6.18 1.92 2.45
CA GLU A 47 -7.37 1.21 2.05
C GLU A 47 -7.62 -0.02 2.91
N PHE A 48 -6.54 -0.68 3.35
CA PHE A 48 -6.64 -1.74 4.32
C PHE A 48 -7.24 -1.24 5.65
N TYR A 49 -6.78 -0.11 6.18
CA TYR A 49 -7.36 0.47 7.40
C TYR A 49 -8.83 0.89 7.24
N ASN A 50 -9.20 1.39 6.06
CA ASN A 50 -10.55 1.88 5.81
C ASN A 50 -11.57 0.76 5.54
N GLY A 51 -11.17 -0.32 4.87
CA GLY A 51 -12.09 -1.39 4.47
C GLY A 51 -11.45 -2.72 4.11
N GLY A 52 -10.19 -2.94 4.48
CA GLY A 52 -9.44 -4.18 4.23
C GLY A 52 -9.08 -4.39 2.76
N PHE A 53 -8.65 -5.62 2.44
CA PHE A 53 -8.28 -6.00 1.07
C PHE A 53 -9.39 -5.78 0.04
N LEU A 54 -10.66 -5.95 0.43
CA LEU A 54 -11.77 -5.74 -0.49
C LEU A 54 -11.84 -4.29 -0.95
N GLN A 55 -11.69 -3.34 -0.03
CA GLN A 55 -11.67 -1.92 -0.40
C GLN A 55 -10.43 -1.55 -1.21
N TYR A 56 -9.25 -2.07 -0.84
CA TYR A 56 -8.04 -1.91 -1.64
C TYR A 56 -8.20 -2.40 -3.09
N PHE A 57 -8.89 -3.52 -3.29
CA PHE A 57 -9.14 -4.03 -4.65
C PHE A 57 -10.21 -3.23 -5.41
N GLN A 58 -11.22 -2.70 -4.72
CA GLN A 58 -12.37 -2.04 -5.35
C GLN A 58 -12.10 -0.59 -5.74
N ASN A 59 -11.32 0.14 -4.95
CA ASN A 59 -11.02 1.53 -5.24
C ASN A 59 -10.01 1.66 -6.40
N SER A 60 -9.63 2.89 -6.72
CA SER A 60 -8.62 3.18 -7.75
C SER A 60 -7.25 2.56 -7.44
N SER A 61 -6.95 2.32 -6.15
CA SER A 61 -5.78 1.56 -5.69
C SER A 61 -5.72 0.13 -6.26
N GLY A 62 -6.85 -0.43 -6.67
CA GLY A 62 -6.95 -1.72 -7.36
C GLY A 62 -6.14 -1.80 -8.66
N ASP A 63 -5.86 -0.67 -9.31
CA ASP A 63 -5.00 -0.60 -10.50
C ASP A 63 -3.56 -1.05 -10.20
N ARG A 64 -3.14 -1.01 -8.93
CA ARG A 64 -1.79 -1.39 -8.50
C ARG A 64 -1.63 -2.88 -8.20
N VAL A 65 -2.74 -3.64 -8.14
CA VAL A 65 -2.69 -5.07 -7.81
C VAL A 65 -1.77 -5.89 -8.72
N PRO A 66 -1.70 -5.65 -10.05
CA PRO A 66 -0.76 -6.38 -10.92
C PRO A 66 0.72 -6.19 -10.56
N VAL A 67 1.09 -5.08 -9.90
CA VAL A 67 2.48 -4.72 -9.61
C VAL A 67 2.83 -4.75 -8.12
N ILE A 68 1.84 -4.82 -7.21
CA ILE A 68 2.07 -4.67 -5.77
C ILE A 68 3.07 -5.68 -5.20
N CYS A 69 3.04 -6.94 -5.65
CA CYS A 69 3.99 -7.95 -5.17
C CYS A 69 5.44 -7.64 -5.57
N ALA A 70 5.66 -7.07 -6.76
CA ALA A 70 6.99 -6.66 -7.19
C ALA A 70 7.49 -5.44 -6.40
N ILE A 71 6.59 -4.53 -6.02
CA ILE A 71 6.89 -3.38 -5.17
C ILE A 71 7.26 -3.85 -3.75
N LEU A 72 6.49 -4.78 -3.19
CA LEU A 72 6.78 -5.39 -1.89
C LEU A 72 8.13 -6.12 -1.88
N GLU A 73 8.44 -6.85 -2.94
CA GLU A 73 9.75 -7.49 -3.13
C GLU A 73 10.88 -6.45 -3.16
N ARG A 74 10.69 -5.34 -3.88
CA ARG A 74 11.68 -4.25 -3.99
C ARG A 74 12.06 -3.66 -2.63
N ILE A 75 11.08 -3.49 -1.73
CA ILE A 75 11.33 -2.96 -0.39
C ILE A 75 11.75 -4.04 0.63
N GLY A 76 11.84 -5.31 0.22
CA GLY A 76 12.21 -6.42 1.09
C GLY A 76 11.08 -6.93 1.99
N ALA A 77 9.81 -6.63 1.69
CA ALA A 77 8.64 -7.02 2.48
C ALA A 77 8.20 -8.48 2.22
N HIS A 78 9.14 -9.43 2.27
CA HIS A 78 8.90 -10.82 1.90
C HIS A 78 7.84 -11.52 2.77
N ALA A 79 7.64 -11.09 4.02
CA ALA A 79 6.61 -11.63 4.90
C ALA A 79 5.18 -11.25 4.45
N VAL A 80 5.03 -10.09 3.80
CA VAL A 80 3.73 -9.55 3.37
C VAL A 80 3.29 -10.13 2.03
N ILE A 81 4.24 -10.44 1.14
CA ILE A 81 3.98 -10.99 -0.20
C ILE A 81 3.03 -12.20 -0.19
N PRO A 82 3.24 -13.27 0.60
CA PRO A 82 2.35 -14.44 0.59
C PRO A 82 0.93 -14.10 1.06
N ILE A 83 0.77 -13.11 1.94
CA ILE A 83 -0.54 -12.64 2.42
C ILE A 83 -1.26 -11.94 1.27
N VAL A 84 -0.61 -10.99 0.60
CA VAL A 84 -1.19 -10.26 -0.54
C VAL A 84 -1.51 -11.19 -1.71
N GLN A 85 -0.64 -12.16 -2.01
CA GLN A 85 -0.90 -13.16 -3.05
C GLN A 85 -2.13 -14.03 -2.75
N ARG A 86 -2.31 -14.45 -1.49
CA ARG A 86 -3.53 -15.15 -1.06
C ARG A 86 -4.77 -14.27 -1.21
N ALA A 87 -4.67 -12.98 -0.89
CA ALA A 87 -5.78 -12.03 -1.06
C ALA A 87 -6.17 -11.91 -2.54
N ILE A 88 -5.19 -11.76 -3.44
CA ILE A 88 -5.40 -11.70 -4.88
C ILE A 88 -6.03 -13.01 -5.40
N ALA A 89 -5.54 -14.16 -4.94
CA ALA A 89 -6.09 -15.46 -5.33
C ALA A 89 -7.56 -15.64 -4.91
N LEU A 90 -7.96 -15.10 -3.75
CA LEU A 90 -9.35 -15.09 -3.27
C LEU A 90 -10.27 -14.18 -4.10
N ALA A 91 -9.72 -13.13 -4.71
CA ALA A 91 -10.46 -12.30 -5.66
C ALA A 91 -10.72 -13.04 -6.99
N GLY A 92 -9.85 -13.98 -7.35
CA GLY A 92 -9.98 -14.83 -8.52
C GLY A 92 -9.15 -14.37 -9.72
N PRO A 93 -8.92 -15.26 -10.70
CA PRO A 93 -7.97 -15.01 -11.80
C PRO A 93 -8.50 -14.05 -12.87
N ASP A 94 -9.81 -13.86 -12.96
CA ASP A 94 -10.47 -13.13 -14.05
C ASP A 94 -10.82 -11.68 -13.68
N ILE A 95 -10.29 -11.16 -12.56
CA ILE A 95 -10.52 -9.78 -12.17
C ILE A 95 -9.87 -8.84 -13.22
N PRO A 96 -10.65 -7.93 -13.84
CA PRO A 96 -10.13 -7.01 -14.83
C PRO A 96 -9.46 -5.82 -14.13
N TRP A 97 -8.24 -6.04 -13.62
CA TRP A 97 -7.53 -5.06 -12.77
C TRP A 97 -7.35 -3.67 -13.38
N ALA A 98 -7.41 -3.52 -14.70
CA ALA A 98 -7.24 -2.24 -15.41
C ALA A 98 -8.56 -1.55 -15.82
N ASP A 99 -9.72 -2.09 -15.40
CA ASP A 99 -11.05 -1.54 -15.72
C ASP A 99 -11.85 -1.36 -14.43
N ASP A 100 -11.88 -0.14 -13.89
CA ASP A 100 -12.50 0.20 -12.61
C ASP A 100 -13.93 -0.31 -12.48
N GLU A 101 -14.76 -0.07 -13.50
CA GLU A 101 -16.18 -0.43 -13.48
C GLU A 101 -16.33 -1.96 -13.44
N LYS A 102 -15.64 -2.67 -14.33
CA LYS A 102 -15.73 -4.14 -14.37
C LYS A 102 -15.11 -4.77 -13.12
N ARG A 103 -14.01 -4.22 -12.61
CA ARG A 103 -13.35 -4.67 -11.38
C ARG A 103 -14.30 -4.52 -10.19
N PHE A 104 -14.95 -3.37 -10.05
CA PHE A 104 -15.92 -3.13 -9.00
C PHE A 104 -17.04 -4.18 -9.01
N TYR A 105 -17.66 -4.43 -10.17
CA TYR A 105 -18.74 -5.41 -10.28
C TYR A 105 -18.28 -6.85 -10.05
N ALA A 106 -17.09 -7.23 -10.54
CA ALA A 106 -16.52 -8.56 -10.31
C ALA A 106 -16.26 -8.82 -8.82
N LEU A 107 -15.66 -7.85 -8.11
CA LEU A 107 -15.39 -7.94 -6.68
C LEU A 107 -16.68 -7.90 -5.83
N ALA A 108 -17.66 -7.09 -6.24
CA ALA A 108 -18.97 -7.05 -5.59
C ALA A 108 -19.70 -8.39 -5.70
N ALA A 109 -19.49 -9.14 -6.79
CA ALA A 109 -20.08 -10.44 -7.04
C ALA A 109 -19.39 -11.61 -6.31
N LEU A 110 -18.25 -11.39 -5.63
CA LEU A 110 -17.60 -12.42 -4.82
C LEU A 110 -18.58 -13.02 -3.81
N ASP A 111 -18.52 -14.35 -3.68
CA ASP A 111 -19.34 -15.07 -2.72
C ASP A 111 -18.97 -14.69 -1.27
N ARG A 112 -19.84 -15.10 -0.35
CA ARG A 112 -19.69 -14.78 1.08
C ARG A 112 -18.43 -15.43 1.68
N GLU A 113 -18.05 -16.61 1.20
CA GLU A 113 -16.91 -17.36 1.72
C GLU A 113 -15.60 -16.64 1.37
N SER A 114 -15.44 -16.21 0.12
CA SER A 114 -14.31 -15.44 -0.38
C SER A 114 -14.18 -14.10 0.34
N LYS A 115 -15.30 -13.38 0.54
CA LYS A 115 -15.30 -12.13 1.32
C LYS A 115 -14.93 -12.36 2.79
N SER A 116 -15.40 -13.45 3.39
CA SER A 116 -15.04 -13.82 4.77
C SER A 116 -13.56 -14.20 4.88
N ALA A 117 -13.01 -14.93 3.90
CA ALA A 117 -11.61 -15.30 3.87
C ALA A 117 -10.71 -14.06 3.69
N LEU A 118 -11.09 -13.11 2.84
CA LEU A 118 -10.39 -11.83 2.69
C LEU A 118 -10.36 -11.03 4.01
N TYR A 119 -11.46 -11.03 4.74
CA TYR A 119 -11.54 -10.37 6.05
C TYR A 119 -10.56 -11.00 7.06
N HIS A 120 -10.56 -12.33 7.20
CA HIS A 120 -9.65 -13.02 8.12
C HIS A 120 -8.18 -12.91 7.74
N LEU A 121 -7.88 -12.83 6.45
CA LEU A 121 -6.51 -12.58 5.98
C LEU A 121 -5.99 -11.20 6.39
N GLY A 122 -6.91 -10.26 6.66
CA GLY A 122 -6.56 -8.96 7.22
C GLY A 122 -5.96 -9.04 8.62
N ASP A 123 -6.33 -10.04 9.42
CA ASP A 123 -5.73 -10.22 10.76
C ASP A 123 -4.21 -10.47 10.61
N GLU A 124 -3.80 -11.40 9.73
CA GLU A 124 -2.39 -11.70 9.42
C GLU A 124 -1.65 -10.47 8.86
N PHE A 125 -2.30 -9.70 7.98
CA PHE A 125 -1.70 -8.51 7.38
C PHE A 125 -1.47 -7.39 8.42
N SER A 126 -2.42 -7.20 9.34
CA SER A 126 -2.36 -6.15 10.35
C SER A 126 -1.14 -6.27 11.27
N GLU A 127 -0.70 -7.49 11.57
CA GLU A 127 0.51 -7.77 12.36
C GLU A 127 1.81 -7.36 11.65
N SER A 128 1.78 -7.20 10.32
CA SER A 128 2.96 -6.88 9.50
C SER A 128 3.08 -5.40 9.12
N LEU A 129 2.13 -4.54 9.53
CA LEU A 129 2.05 -3.14 9.07
C LEU A 129 3.21 -2.27 9.57
N ASP A 130 3.61 -2.41 10.82
CA ASP A 130 4.73 -1.63 11.38
C ASP A 130 6.05 -1.97 10.69
N ASP A 131 6.30 -3.26 10.44
CA ASP A 131 7.47 -3.74 9.70
C ASP A 131 7.43 -3.26 8.24
N LEU A 132 6.26 -3.29 7.59
CA LEU A 132 6.06 -2.80 6.23
C LEU A 132 6.43 -1.31 6.11
N ASN A 133 5.97 -0.49 7.05
CA ASN A 133 6.26 0.94 7.08
C ASN A 133 7.75 1.22 7.30
N LEU A 134 8.40 0.47 8.19
CA LEU A 134 9.85 0.59 8.43
C LEU A 134 10.67 0.22 7.18
N LEU A 135 10.29 -0.86 6.49
CA LEU A 135 10.92 -1.29 5.24
C LEU A 135 10.75 -0.25 4.14
N LEU A 136 9.54 0.28 3.97
CA LEU A 136 9.28 1.36 3.03
C LEU A 136 10.15 2.58 3.34
N PHE A 137 10.17 3.05 4.59
CA PHE A 137 10.97 4.21 4.97
C PHE A 137 12.46 4.02 4.69
N ARG A 138 13.02 2.84 4.99
CA ARG A 138 14.42 2.52 4.71
C ARG A 138 14.74 2.52 3.22
N TYR A 139 13.82 2.01 2.40
CA TYR A 139 13.93 2.10 0.94
C TYR A 139 13.92 3.56 0.50
N LEU A 140 12.91 4.34 0.91
CA LEU A 140 12.79 5.75 0.51
C LEU A 140 14.00 6.60 0.93
N ARG A 141 14.60 6.33 2.09
CA ARG A 141 15.84 6.99 2.53
C ARG A 141 17.01 6.77 1.57
N GLN A 142 17.12 5.58 0.98
CA GLN A 142 18.16 5.26 -0.01
C GLN A 142 17.89 5.96 -1.35
N HIS A 143 16.64 6.35 -1.59
CA HIS A 143 16.17 7.04 -2.79
C HIS A 143 15.70 8.48 -2.50
N ARG A 144 16.21 9.09 -1.43
CA ARG A 144 15.72 10.38 -0.92
C ARG A 144 15.83 11.53 -1.92
N ASP A 145 16.75 11.44 -2.88
CA ASP A 145 16.94 12.43 -3.95
C ASP A 145 15.70 12.53 -4.88
N ALA A 146 14.77 11.57 -4.80
CA ALA A 146 13.49 11.60 -5.51
C ALA A 146 12.40 12.41 -4.78
N PHE A 147 12.70 12.99 -3.61
CA PHE A 147 11.73 13.67 -2.76
C PHE A 147 12.27 15.01 -2.26
N GLU A 148 11.38 15.99 -2.12
CA GLU A 148 11.72 17.28 -1.52
C GLU A 148 11.52 17.25 -0.01
N ALA A 149 12.47 16.65 0.73
CA ALA A 149 12.43 16.57 2.20
C ALA A 149 13.78 16.95 2.84
N PRO A 150 13.78 17.63 4.01
CA PRO A 150 15.00 18.00 4.73
C PRO A 150 15.77 16.76 5.22
N GLU A 151 17.09 16.87 5.43
CA GLU A 151 17.92 15.70 5.77
C GLU A 151 17.51 15.06 7.11
N GLU A 152 17.02 15.88 8.05
CA GLU A 152 16.49 15.45 9.34
C GLU A 152 15.24 14.56 9.21
N PHE A 153 14.50 14.66 8.09
CA PHE A 153 13.36 13.77 7.83
C PHE A 153 13.81 12.31 7.72
N TRP A 154 15.04 12.01 7.32
CA TRP A 154 15.47 10.65 6.98
C TRP A 154 16.05 9.86 8.16
N THR A 155 15.91 10.37 9.39
CA THR A 155 16.30 9.66 10.61
C THR A 155 15.21 8.66 11.04
N GLU A 156 15.59 7.48 11.52
CA GLU A 156 14.64 6.45 12.02
C GLU A 156 14.11 6.78 13.43
N GLY A 157 14.64 7.82 14.09
CA GLY A 157 14.25 8.26 15.44
C GLY A 157 14.24 9.78 15.58
N GLY A 158 13.35 10.28 16.45
CA GLY A 158 13.38 11.64 16.96
C GLY A 158 14.59 11.84 17.87
N ASP A 159 15.77 12.03 17.27
CA ASP A 159 16.97 12.43 17.98
C ASP A 159 16.87 13.92 18.36
N GLN A 160 16.07 14.20 19.40
CA GLN A 160 16.23 15.35 20.29
C GLN A 160 16.14 14.90 21.74
#